data_AF-W3RJN5-F1
#
_entry.id   AF-W3RJN5-F1
#
_cell.length_a   1.000
_cell.length_b   1.000
_cell.length_c   1.000
_cell.angle_alpha   90.00
_cell.angle_beta   90.00
_cell.angle_gamma   90.00
#
_symmetry.space_group_name_H-M   'P 1'
#
loop_
_entity.id
_entity.type
_entity.pdbx_description
1 polymer ?
#
loop_
_entity_poly.entity_id
_entity_poly.type
_entity_poly.pdbx_seq_one_letter_code
_entity_poly.pdbx_strand_id
1 'polypeptide(L)' 'MTMKRIKKVIYLSADEIDELVQERETVAESLPEGVERQSVLKEVSQLRMYADAKRWIDSPGLKPDK' A
#
# COMPACT_ATOMS: atom_id res chain seq x y z
N MET A 1 -25.42 -9.30 -0.79
CA MET A 1 -24.00 -9.12 -1.16
C MET A 1 -23.42 -8.03 -0.28
N THR A 2 -22.64 -8.40 0.73
CA THR A 2 -22.02 -7.44 1.64
C THR A 2 -20.88 -6.75 0.87
N MET A 3 -21.06 -5.49 0.50
CA MET A 3 -19.98 -4.67 -0.06
C MET A 3 -18.83 -4.67 0.95
N LYS A 4 -17.75 -5.42 0.67
CA LYS A 4 -16.49 -5.31 1.40
C LYS A 4 -16.10 -3.84 1.33
N ARG A 5 -16.22 -3.12 2.45
CA ARG A 5 -15.74 -1.74 2.56
C ARG A 5 -14.26 -1.78 2.23
N ILE A 6 -13.88 -1.29 1.06
CA ILE A 6 -12.48 -1.10 0.69
C ILE A 6 -11.91 -0.15 1.75
N LYS A 7 -11.12 -0.67 2.68
CA LYS A 7 -10.42 0.17 3.65
C LYS A 7 -9.56 1.13 2.84
N LYS A 8 -9.79 2.44 2.97
CA LYS A 8 -8.93 3.42 2.31
C LYS A 8 -7.53 3.30 2.89
N VAL A 9 -6.50 3.30 2.03
CA VAL A 9 -5.08 3.18 2.40
C VAL A 9 -4.67 4.14 3.52
N ILE A 10 -5.29 5.33 3.60
CA ILE A 10 -5.05 6.31 4.66
C ILE A 10 -5.30 5.79 6.09
N TYR A 11 -6.17 4.80 6.25
CA TYR A 11 -6.54 4.20 7.54
C TYR A 11 -5.73 2.94 7.86
N LEU A 12 -4.84 2.52 6.96
CA LEU A 12 -3.96 1.40 7.19
C LEU A 12 -2.70 1.86 7.93
N SER A 13 -2.18 0.97 8.77
CA SER A 13 -0.81 1.03 9.30
C SER A 13 0.21 0.77 8.18
N ALA A 14 1.49 1.06 8.43
CA ALA A 14 2.55 0.74 7.47
C ALA A 14 2.58 -0.77 7.15
N ASP A 15 2.46 -1.62 8.16
CA ASP A 15 2.49 -3.08 8.01
C ASP A 15 1.29 -3.59 7.18
N GLU A 16 0.08 -3.08 7.43
CA GLU A 16 -1.10 -3.40 6.61
C GLU A 16 -0.95 -2.95 5.15
N ILE A 17 -0.18 -1.88 4.88
CA ILE A 17 0.12 -1.44 3.52
C ILE A 17 1.14 -2.39 2.86
N ASP A 18 2.13 -2.90 3.60
CA ASP A 18 3.08 -3.89 3.09
C ASP A 18 2.39 -5.21 2.72
N GLU A 19 1.42 -5.66 3.51
CA GLU A 19 0.60 -6.83 3.17
C GLU A 19 -0.15 -6.63 1.85
N LEU A 20 -0.72 -5.43 1.64
CA LEU A 20 -1.39 -5.09 0.39
C LEU A 20 -0.41 -5.01 -0.79
N VAL A 21 0.82 -4.52 -0.56
CA VAL A 21 1.89 -4.55 -1.58
C VAL A 21 2.17 -5.98 -2.03
N GLN A 22 2.32 -6.92 -1.11
CA GLN A 22 2.58 -8.33 -1.43
C GLN A 22 1.42 -8.97 -2.21
N GLU A 23 0.17 -8.67 -1.83
CA GLU A 23 -1.01 -9.13 -2.56
C GLU A 23 -0.99 -8.62 -4.02
N ARG A 24 -0.70 -7.32 -4.20
CA ARG A 24 -0.66 -6.70 -5.53
C ARG A 24 0.52 -7.17 -6.38
N GLU A 25 1.66 -7.45 -5.79
CA GLU A 25 2.81 -8.04 -6.48
C GLU A 25 2.47 -9.43 -7.02
N THR A 26 1.82 -10.27 -6.18
CA THR A 26 1.34 -11.59 -6.61
C THR A 26 0.38 -11.48 -7.79
N VAL A 27 -0.53 -10.50 -7.77
CA VAL A 27 -1.42 -10.22 -8.90
C VAL A 27 -0.61 -9.81 -10.14
N ALA A 28 0.34 -8.90 -10.01
CA ALA A 28 1.17 -8.45 -11.13
C ALA A 28 2.03 -9.58 -11.75
N GLU A 29 2.48 -10.53 -10.95
CA GLU A 29 3.22 -11.71 -11.41
C GLU A 29 2.34 -12.69 -12.18
N SER A 30 1.05 -12.78 -11.84
CA SER A 30 0.08 -13.62 -12.54
C SER A 30 -0.37 -13.06 -13.89
N LEU A 31 -0.11 -11.78 -14.15
CA LEU A 31 -0.53 -11.09 -15.36
C LEU A 31 0.55 -11.17 -16.44
N PRO A 32 0.17 -11.32 -17.73
CA PRO A 32 1.12 -11.19 -18.83
C PRO A 32 1.69 -9.77 -18.91
N GLU A 33 2.81 -9.61 -19.59
CA GLU A 33 3.34 -8.28 -19.89
C GLU A 33 2.32 -7.45 -20.68
N GLY A 34 2.06 -6.23 -20.20
CA GLY A 34 1.07 -5.36 -20.80
C GLY A 34 0.62 -4.24 -19.88
N VAL A 35 -0.38 -3.49 -20.36
CA VAL A 35 -0.92 -2.30 -19.68
C VAL A 35 -1.48 -2.65 -18.30
N GLU A 36 -2.13 -3.80 -18.17
CA GLU A 36 -2.74 -4.23 -16.91
C GLU A 36 -1.68 -4.50 -15.83
N ARG A 37 -0.65 -5.28 -16.15
CA ARG A 37 0.50 -5.52 -15.27
C ARG A 37 1.19 -4.23 -14.87
N GLN A 38 1.43 -3.32 -15.82
CA GLN A 38 2.03 -2.00 -15.55
C GLN A 38 1.16 -1.14 -14.61
N SER A 39 -0.17 -1.21 -14.76
CA SER A 39 -1.11 -0.51 -13.88
C SER A 39 -0.99 -1.02 -12.44
N VAL A 40 -0.92 -2.34 -12.24
CA VAL A 40 -0.76 -2.94 -10.90
C VAL A 40 0.61 -2.59 -10.31
N LEU A 41 1.69 -2.64 -11.09
CA LEU A 41 3.03 -2.26 -10.62
C LEU A 41 3.13 -0.78 -10.22
N LYS A 42 2.37 0.09 -10.89
CA LYS A 42 2.24 1.49 -10.50
C LYS A 42 1.51 1.62 -9.14
N GLU A 43 0.43 0.88 -8.94
CA GLU A 43 -0.27 0.82 -7.64
C GLU A 43 0.67 0.34 -6.53
N VAL A 44 1.43 -0.73 -6.77
CA VAL A 44 2.47 -1.24 -5.84
C VAL A 44 3.46 -0.14 -5.46
N SER A 45 3.97 0.60 -6.44
CA SER A 45 4.93 1.67 -6.19
C SER A 45 4.34 2.79 -5.32
N GLN A 46 3.08 3.15 -5.56
CA GLN A 46 2.37 4.14 -4.73
C GLN A 46 2.15 3.66 -3.31
N LEU A 47 1.77 2.38 -3.12
CA LEU A 47 1.58 1.79 -1.80
C LEU A 47 2.87 1.78 -0.99
N ARG A 48 4.01 1.41 -1.60
CA ARG A 48 5.32 1.47 -0.94
C ARG A 48 5.65 2.88 -0.43
N MET A 49 5.41 3.90 -1.25
CA MET A 49 5.60 5.30 -0.83
C MET A 49 4.70 5.68 0.36
N TYR A 50 3.47 5.19 0.41
CA TYR A 50 2.57 5.43 1.54
C TYR A 50 3.01 4.72 2.82
N ALA A 51 3.50 3.48 2.72
CA ALA A 51 4.07 2.77 3.86
C ALA A 51 5.28 3.54 4.44
N ASP A 52 6.19 4.00 3.58
CA ASP A 52 7.33 4.80 4.00
C ASP A 52 6.92 6.12 4.65
N ALA A 53 5.94 6.82 4.07
CA ALA A 53 5.39 8.04 4.66
C ALA A 53 4.75 7.78 6.04
N LYS A 54 4.03 6.66 6.21
CA LYS A 54 3.45 6.27 7.51
C LYS A 54 4.53 6.01 8.54
N ARG A 55 5.56 5.22 8.20
CA ARG A 55 6.70 4.97 9.09
C ARG A 55 7.40 6.26 9.49
N TRP A 56 7.55 7.18 8.54
CA TRP A 56 8.14 8.49 8.80
C TRP A 56 7.30 9.31 9.78
N ILE A 57 5.98 9.42 9.55
CA ILE A 57 5.06 10.15 10.45
C ILE A 57 5.03 9.53 11.85
N ASP A 58 5.03 8.20 11.95
CA ASP A 58 4.98 7.49 13.22
C ASP A 58 6.34 7.43 13.94
N SER A 59 7.39 7.94 13.29
CA SER A 59 8.75 7.99 13.83
C SER A 59 8.81 8.83 15.12
N PRO A 60 9.53 8.38 16.16
CA PRO A 60 9.59 9.05 17.45
C PRO A 60 10.01 10.53 17.37
N GLY A 61 10.83 10.91 16.39
CA GLY A 61 11.34 12.27 16.23
C GLY A 61 10.35 13.30 15.68
N LEU A 62 9.16 12.87 15.23
CA LEU A 62 8.10 13.75 14.71
C LEU A 62 6.88 13.83 15.63
N LYS A 63 6.89 13.11 16.76
CA LYS A 63 5.85 13.24 17.77
C LYS A 63 6.02 14.60 18.45
N PRO A 64 5.01 15.49 18.41
CA PRO A 64 5.10 16.74 19.17
C PRO A 64 5.29 16.40 20.65
N ASP A 65 6.21 17.10 21.31
CA ASP A 65 6.32 17.07 22.77
C ASP A 65 4.94 17.42 23.33
N LYS A 66 4.46 16.57 24.24
CA LYS A 66 3.16 16.72 24.89
C LYS A 66 3.10 17.98 25.76
#